data_AF-A0A8G1RLL7-F1
#
_entry.id   AF-A0A8G1RLL7-F1
#
_cell.length_a   1.000
_cell.length_b   1.000
_cell.length_c   1.000
_cell.angle_alpha   90.00
_cell.angle_beta   90.00
_cell.angle_gamma   90.00
#
_symmetry.space_group_name_H-M   'P 1'
#
loop_
_entity.id
_entity.type
_entity.pdbx_description
1 polymer ?
#
loop_
_entity_poly.entity_id
_entity_poly.type
_entity_poly.pdbx_seq_one_letter_code
_entity_poly.pdbx_strand_id
1 'polypeptide(L)'
;MRTSTLVAATAGTIITGLLAYAVYFDHKRQTDPEFRRALKRNNRRMARVEKEEAEAQGAMQRESIKAAVQQAKDEGFPTDLEEKEAYFMGQVARGESLCAEEPVEAALCFYKALKVYPQPKDLISIYDKTVPKEVLEILAEMVAMDAGLQLGSFTAESSGPESHGVE
;
A
#
# COMPACT_ATOMS: atom_id res chain seq x y z
N MET A 1 -16.83 -61.46 -20.90
CA MET A 1 -15.41 -61.11 -21.17
C MET A 1 -15.22 -60.26 -22.43
N ARG A 2 -15.95 -60.46 -23.53
CA ARG A 2 -15.78 -59.70 -24.80
C ARG A 2 -16.24 -58.22 -24.74
N THR A 3 -17.25 -57.90 -23.93
CA THR A 3 -17.78 -56.54 -23.78
C THR A 3 -16.85 -55.64 -22.98
N SER A 4 -16.28 -56.14 -21.88
CA SER A 4 -15.30 -55.39 -21.06
C SER A 4 -14.01 -55.06 -21.82
N THR A 5 -13.55 -55.97 -22.69
CA THR A 5 -12.39 -55.73 -23.57
C THR A 5 -12.70 -54.71 -24.65
N LEU A 6 -13.90 -54.74 -25.23
CA LEU A 6 -14.36 -53.73 -26.21
C LEU A 6 -14.48 -52.34 -25.58
N VAL A 7 -15.04 -52.25 -24.37
CA VAL A 7 -15.18 -50.99 -23.63
C VAL A 7 -13.81 -50.44 -23.22
N ALA A 8 -12.90 -51.28 -22.74
CA ALA A 8 -11.54 -50.85 -22.41
C ALA A 8 -10.77 -50.35 -23.64
N ALA A 9 -10.89 -51.03 -24.78
CA ALA A 9 -10.24 -50.63 -26.02
C ALA A 9 -10.79 -49.31 -26.59
N THR A 10 -12.10 -49.10 -26.53
CA THR A 10 -12.75 -47.86 -26.98
C THR A 10 -12.46 -46.69 -26.05
N ALA A 11 -12.47 -46.89 -24.72
CA ALA A 11 -12.09 -45.86 -23.77
C ALA A 11 -10.61 -45.45 -23.93
N GLY A 12 -9.70 -46.43 -24.10
CA GLY A 12 -8.28 -46.16 -24.31
C GLY A 12 -7.99 -45.35 -25.57
N THR A 13 -8.70 -45.62 -26.67
CA THR A 13 -8.54 -44.87 -27.92
C THR A 13 -9.05 -43.44 -27.82
N ILE A 14 -10.18 -43.21 -27.13
CA ILE A 14 -10.70 -41.86 -26.90
C ILE A 14 -9.74 -41.04 -26.04
N ILE A 15 -9.27 -41.60 -24.92
CA ILE A 15 -8.33 -40.91 -24.02
C ILE A 15 -7.05 -40.55 -24.77
N THR A 16 -6.50 -41.49 -25.55
CA THR A 16 -5.29 -41.26 -26.34
C THR A 16 -5.50 -40.17 -27.39
N GLY A 17 -6.66 -40.18 -28.07
CA GLY A 17 -7.02 -39.14 -29.04
C GLY A 17 -7.14 -37.75 -28.42
N LEU A 18 -7.75 -37.63 -27.23
CA LEU A 18 -7.87 -36.38 -26.50
C LEU A 18 -6.50 -35.86 -26.03
N LEU A 19 -5.64 -36.74 -25.51
CA LEU A 19 -4.28 -36.37 -25.11
C LEU A 19 -3.45 -35.92 -26.30
N ALA A 20 -3.50 -36.64 -27.43
CA ALA A 20 -2.82 -36.25 -28.65
C ALA A 20 -3.31 -34.89 -29.17
N TYR A 21 -4.62 -34.64 -29.13
CA TYR A 21 -5.19 -33.35 -29.50
C TYR A 21 -4.77 -32.23 -28.55
N ALA A 22 -4.76 -32.48 -27.25
CA ALA A 22 -4.32 -31.49 -26.25
C ALA A 22 -2.85 -31.09 -26.47
N VAL A 23 -1.97 -32.06 -26.73
CA VAL A 23 -0.55 -31.80 -27.03
C VAL A 23 -0.40 -31.02 -28.34
N TYR A 24 -1.11 -31.42 -29.40
CA TYR A 24 -1.09 -30.69 -30.68
C TYR A 24 -1.60 -29.26 -30.52
N PHE A 25 -2.71 -29.08 -29.80
CA PHE A 25 -3.35 -27.79 -29.61
C PHE A 25 -2.45 -26.85 -28.79
N ASP A 26 -1.81 -27.34 -27.73
CA ASP A 26 -0.86 -26.56 -26.94
C ASP A 26 0.36 -26.12 -27.76
N HIS A 27 0.94 -27.04 -28.53
CA HIS A 27 2.05 -26.72 -29.43
C HIS A 27 1.66 -25.68 -30.50
N LYS A 28 0.48 -25.82 -31.10
CA LYS A 28 -0.04 -24.87 -32.10
C LYS A 28 -0.28 -23.48 -31.50
N ARG A 29 -0.78 -23.42 -30.26
CA ARG A 29 -1.02 -22.16 -29.55
C ARG A 29 0.28 -21.43 -29.21
N GLN A 30 1.34 -22.15 -28.81
CA GLN A 30 2.62 -21.55 -28.45
C GLN A 30 3.44 -21.05 -29.66
N THR A 31 3.24 -21.64 -30.83
CA THR A 31 3.93 -21.29 -32.08
C THR A 31 3.23 -20.19 -32.90
N ASP A 32 2.00 -19.81 -32.54
CA ASP A 32 1.26 -18.75 -33.23
C ASP A 32 1.80 -17.35 -32.86
N PRO A 33 2.29 -16.55 -33.83
CA PRO A 33 2.77 -15.20 -33.60
C PRO A 33 1.68 -14.25 -33.07
N GLU A 34 0.41 -14.44 -33.45
CA GLU A 34 -0.70 -13.63 -32.95
C GLU A 34 -0.98 -13.93 -31.48
N PHE A 35 -0.84 -15.19 -31.03
CA PHE A 35 -0.98 -15.54 -29.62
C PHE A 35 0.09 -14.86 -28.75
N ARG A 36 1.35 -14.85 -29.20
CA ARG A 36 2.45 -14.17 -28.50
C ARG A 36 2.25 -12.66 -28.43
N ARG A 37 1.77 -12.05 -29.53
CA ARG A 37 1.41 -10.61 -29.58
C ARG A 37 0.25 -10.31 -28.64
N ALA A 38 -0.78 -11.15 -28.62
CA ALA A 38 -1.91 -11.01 -27.72
C ALA A 38 -1.50 -11.13 -26.25
N LEU A 39 -0.63 -12.09 -25.89
CA LEU A 39 -0.11 -12.25 -24.54
C LEU A 39 0.70 -11.02 -24.10
N LYS A 40 1.60 -10.52 -24.96
CA LYS A 40 2.37 -9.29 -24.66
C LYS A 40 1.46 -8.07 -24.47
N ARG A 41 0.41 -7.94 -25.29
CA ARG A 41 -0.58 -6.87 -25.17
C ARG A 41 -1.40 -6.98 -23.90
N ASN A 42 -1.82 -8.19 -23.52
CA ASN A 42 -2.56 -8.44 -22.29
C ASN A 42 -1.70 -8.17 -21.05
N ASN A 43 -0.46 -8.68 -21.01
CA ASN A 43 0.46 -8.38 -19.90
C ASN A 43 0.71 -6.88 -19.77
N ARG A 44 0.89 -6.16 -20.88
CA ARG A 44 1.05 -4.69 -20.84
C ARG A 44 -0.21 -3.97 -20.35
N ARG A 45 -1.40 -4.48 -20.67
CA ARG A 45 -2.68 -3.94 -20.19
C ARG A 45 -2.83 -4.20 -18.69
N MET A 46 -2.56 -5.41 -18.23
CA MET A 46 -2.60 -5.75 -16.80
C MET A 46 -1.62 -4.89 -16.01
N ALA A 47 -0.37 -4.76 -16.45
CA ALA A 47 0.61 -3.88 -15.80
C ALA A 47 0.20 -2.39 -15.79
N ARG A 48 -0.58 -1.93 -16.77
CA ARG A 48 -1.13 -0.56 -16.76
C ARG A 48 -2.29 -0.43 -15.78
N VAL A 49 -3.19 -1.40 -15.76
CA VAL A 49 -4.32 -1.43 -14.83
C VAL A 49 -3.82 -1.52 -13.39
N GLU A 50 -2.86 -2.39 -13.10
CA GLU A 50 -2.22 -2.49 -11.78
C GLU A 50 -1.57 -1.16 -11.35
N LYS A 51 -0.91 -0.47 -12.29
CA LYS A 51 -0.30 0.84 -12.03
C LYS A 51 -1.36 1.92 -11.79
N GLU A 52 -2.40 1.97 -12.61
CA GLU A 52 -3.53 2.92 -12.46
C GLU A 52 -4.30 2.66 -11.16
N GLU A 53 -4.48 1.40 -10.77
CA GLU A 53 -5.09 1.01 -9.49
C GLU A 53 -4.21 1.42 -8.30
N ALA A 54 -2.89 1.21 -8.38
CA ALA A 54 -1.96 1.66 -7.34
C ALA A 54 -1.93 3.20 -7.20
N GLU A 55 -1.94 3.92 -8.32
CA GLU A 55 -2.01 5.39 -8.33
C GLU A 55 -3.36 5.89 -7.77
N ALA A 56 -4.48 5.24 -8.13
CA ALA A 56 -5.81 5.58 -7.62
C ALA A 56 -5.94 5.27 -6.12
N GLN A 57 -5.39 4.14 -5.65
CA GLN A 57 -5.35 3.81 -4.23
C GLN A 57 -4.50 4.81 -3.44
N GLY A 58 -3.33 5.19 -3.96
CA GLY A 58 -2.50 6.23 -3.33
C GLY A 58 -3.18 7.60 -3.29
N ALA A 59 -3.93 7.95 -4.35
CA ALA A 59 -4.72 9.19 -4.37
C ALA A 59 -5.88 9.16 -3.35
N MET A 60 -6.62 8.05 -3.25
CA MET A 60 -7.69 7.88 -2.27
C MET A 60 -7.16 7.91 -0.82
N GLN A 61 -6.02 7.27 -0.56
CA GLN A 61 -5.35 7.34 0.74
C GLN A 61 -4.92 8.78 1.08
N ARG A 62 -4.42 9.55 0.11
CA ARG A 62 -4.09 10.96 0.32
C ARG A 62 -5.31 11.84 0.59
N GLU A 63 -6.45 11.55 -0.02
CA GLU A 63 -7.69 12.27 0.27
C GLU A 63 -8.25 11.91 1.64
N SER A 64 -8.21 10.64 2.04
CA SER A 64 -8.63 10.21 3.38
C SER A 64 -7.73 10.80 4.47
N ILE A 65 -6.41 10.85 4.25
CA ILE A 65 -5.45 11.57 5.11
C ILE A 65 -5.87 13.02 5.30
N LYS A 66 -6.10 13.75 4.20
CA LYS A 66 -6.47 15.17 4.26
C LYS A 66 -7.77 15.38 5.03
N ALA A 67 -8.79 14.57 4.73
CA ALA A 67 -10.08 14.64 5.40
C ALA A 67 -9.93 14.39 6.92
N ALA A 68 -9.17 13.36 7.29
CA ALA A 68 -8.98 13.00 8.68
C ALA A 68 -8.13 14.03 9.45
N VAL A 69 -7.11 14.63 8.82
CA VAL A 69 -6.33 15.74 9.40
C VAL A 69 -7.21 16.98 9.58
N GLN A 70 -8.11 17.25 8.63
CA GLN A 70 -9.01 18.40 8.72
C GLN A 70 -10.07 18.19 9.81
N GLN A 71 -10.64 16.99 9.91
CA GLN A 71 -11.52 16.61 11.01
C GLN A 71 -10.82 16.74 12.37
N ALA A 72 -9.55 16.32 12.48
CA ALA A 72 -8.77 16.48 13.71
C ALA A 72 -8.56 17.94 14.09
N LYS A 73 -8.46 18.84 13.11
CA LYS A 73 -8.38 20.29 13.34
C LYS A 73 -9.73 20.86 13.78
N ASP A 74 -10.82 20.35 13.20
CA ASP A 74 -12.19 20.81 13.47
C ASP A 74 -12.73 20.34 14.83
N GLU A 75 -12.37 19.12 15.27
CA GLU A 75 -12.72 18.58 16.59
C GLU A 75 -12.09 19.38 17.75
N GLY A 76 -11.01 20.11 17.47
CA GLY A 76 -10.26 20.85 18.47
C GLY A 76 -9.41 19.94 19.36
N PHE A 77 -8.50 20.57 20.10
CA PHE A 77 -7.59 19.87 21.01
C PHE A 77 -7.94 20.23 22.46
N PRO A 78 -7.77 19.31 23.43
CA PRO A 78 -7.98 19.62 24.83
C PRO A 78 -7.15 20.83 25.23
N THR A 79 -7.72 21.76 25.99
CA THR A 79 -7.01 22.97 26.45
C THR A 79 -6.32 22.77 27.79
N ASP A 80 -6.86 21.89 28.62
CA ASP A 80 -6.34 21.60 29.96
C ASP A 80 -5.10 20.69 29.93
N LEU A 81 -4.20 20.86 30.89
CA LEU A 81 -2.93 20.12 30.96
C LEU A 81 -3.16 18.62 31.22
N GLU A 82 -4.08 18.27 32.12
CA GLU A 82 -4.34 16.87 32.50
C GLU A 82 -4.99 16.12 31.33
N GLU A 83 -5.93 16.76 30.64
CA GLU A 83 -6.58 16.21 29.45
C GLU A 83 -5.62 16.09 28.26
N LYS A 84 -4.67 17.02 28.10
CA LYS A 84 -3.64 16.94 27.05
C LYS A 84 -2.71 15.76 27.24
N GLU A 85 -2.28 15.48 28.47
CA GLU A 85 -1.43 14.33 28.77
C GLU A 85 -2.16 13.02 28.50
N ALA A 86 -3.41 12.89 28.95
CA ALA A 86 -4.23 11.71 28.68
C ALA A 86 -4.47 11.50 27.18
N TYR A 87 -4.79 12.59 26.46
CA TYR A 87 -4.99 12.56 25.02
C TYR A 87 -3.71 12.18 24.27
N PHE A 88 -2.57 12.77 24.65
CA PHE A 88 -1.26 12.45 24.09
C PHE A 88 -0.95 10.95 24.24
N MET A 89 -1.06 10.41 25.45
CA MET A 89 -0.78 8.99 25.71
C MET A 89 -1.72 8.07 24.93
N GLY A 90 -3.00 8.42 24.84
CA GLY A 90 -3.98 7.67 24.05
C GLY A 90 -3.67 7.67 22.55
N GLN A 91 -3.26 8.82 22.00
CA GLN A 91 -2.87 8.91 20.59
C GLN A 91 -1.57 8.16 20.30
N VAL A 92 -0.56 8.23 21.17
CA VAL A 92 0.69 7.46 20.97
C VAL A 92 0.43 5.96 21.00
N ALA A 93 -0.31 5.47 22.01
CA ALA A 93 -0.63 4.05 22.11
C ALA A 93 -1.43 3.54 20.90
N ARG A 94 -2.40 4.33 20.42
CA ARG A 94 -3.16 4.00 19.22
C ARG A 94 -2.29 4.04 17.96
N GLY A 95 -1.43 5.06 17.84
CA GLY A 95 -0.48 5.16 16.73
C GLY A 95 0.44 3.95 16.64
N GLU A 96 1.03 3.55 17.77
CA GLU A 96 1.88 2.36 17.86
C GLU A 96 1.15 1.06 17.50
N SER A 97 -0.11 0.89 17.91
CA SER A 97 -0.90 -0.30 17.52
C SER A 97 -1.20 -0.36 16.02
N LEU A 98 -1.32 0.80 15.36
CA LEU A 98 -1.71 0.89 13.95
C LEU A 98 -0.51 0.95 13.01
N CYS A 99 0.72 1.12 13.51
CA CYS A 99 1.94 1.22 12.70
C CYS A 99 2.15 0.06 11.71
N ALA A 100 1.64 -1.14 12.03
CA ALA A 100 1.84 -2.33 11.20
C ALA A 100 0.72 -2.58 10.17
N GLU A 101 -0.49 -2.10 10.43
CA GLU A 101 -1.68 -2.39 9.61
C GLU A 101 -2.15 -1.17 8.83
N GLU A 102 -2.14 0.01 9.46
CA GLU A 102 -2.69 1.25 8.93
C GLU A 102 -1.68 2.40 9.16
N PRO A 103 -0.60 2.46 8.36
CA PRO A 103 0.47 3.45 8.54
C PRO A 103 -0.01 4.89 8.41
N VAL A 104 -1.06 5.09 7.62
CA VAL A 104 -1.78 6.35 7.44
C VAL A 104 -2.47 6.82 8.72
N GLU A 105 -3.25 5.94 9.36
CA GLU A 105 -3.96 6.29 10.59
C GLU A 105 -3.00 6.43 11.77
N ALA A 106 -1.94 5.62 11.80
CA ALA A 106 -0.85 5.75 12.75
C ALA A 106 -0.17 7.13 12.66
N ALA A 107 0.18 7.59 11.46
CA ALA A 107 0.76 8.92 11.25
C ALA A 107 -0.18 10.04 11.73
N LEU A 108 -1.48 9.89 11.54
CA LEU A 108 -2.46 10.86 12.02
C LEU A 108 -2.54 10.92 13.55
N CYS A 109 -2.45 9.77 14.23
CA CYS A 109 -2.34 9.71 15.69
C CYS A 109 -1.06 10.42 16.18
N PHE A 110 0.09 10.20 15.54
CA PHE A 110 1.34 10.90 15.90
C PHE A 110 1.28 12.41 15.60
N TYR A 111 0.61 12.82 14.53
CA TYR A 111 0.35 14.23 14.24
C TYR A 111 -0.51 14.89 15.34
N LYS A 112 -1.58 14.22 15.78
CA LYS A 112 -2.43 14.67 16.91
C LYS A 112 -1.61 14.78 18.20
N ALA A 113 -0.74 13.81 18.46
CA ALA A 113 0.16 13.82 19.62
C ALA A 113 1.15 15.01 19.56
N LEU A 114 1.74 15.29 18.39
CA LEU A 114 2.61 16.45 18.19
C LEU A 114 1.90 17.79 18.43
N LYS A 115 0.60 17.88 18.13
CA LYS A 115 -0.18 19.11 18.33
C LYS A 115 -0.42 19.48 19.78
N VAL A 116 -0.58 18.49 20.65
CA VAL A 116 -0.85 18.71 22.07
C VAL A 116 0.43 18.78 22.90
N TYR A 117 1.58 18.38 22.32
CA TYR A 117 2.85 18.34 23.01
C TYR A 117 3.52 19.73 23.06
N PRO A 118 4.05 20.15 24.23
CA PRO A 118 4.61 21.49 24.41
C PRO A 118 5.91 21.74 23.61
N GLN A 119 6.70 20.69 23.32
CA GLN A 119 7.97 20.77 22.59
C GLN A 119 8.02 19.77 21.42
N PRO A 120 7.31 20.02 20.31
CA PRO A 120 7.15 19.02 19.24
C PRO A 120 8.48 18.62 18.57
N LYS A 121 9.52 19.47 18.64
CA LYS A 121 10.88 19.17 18.15
C LYS A 121 11.59 18.08 18.95
N ASP A 122 11.30 17.94 20.24
CA ASP A 122 11.94 16.88 21.05
C ASP A 122 11.23 15.55 20.79
N LEU A 123 9.90 15.60 20.69
CA LEU A 123 9.07 14.43 20.39
C LEU A 123 9.38 13.82 19.02
N ILE A 124 9.64 14.65 17.99
CA ILE A 124 9.99 14.12 16.66
C ILE A 124 11.31 13.34 16.67
N SER A 125 12.27 13.73 17.51
CA SER A 125 13.55 13.03 17.65
C SER A 125 13.42 11.65 18.30
N ILE A 126 12.34 11.44 19.05
CA ILE A 126 11.99 10.13 19.62
C ILE A 126 11.32 9.29 18.53
N TYR A 127 10.36 9.85 17.80
CA TYR A 127 9.68 9.15 16.71
C TYR A 127 10.63 8.70 15.62
N ASP A 128 11.63 9.50 15.26
CA ASP A 128 12.68 9.13 14.30
C ASP A 128 13.40 7.82 14.67
N LYS A 129 13.43 7.46 15.97
CA LYS A 129 14.10 6.24 16.47
C LYS A 129 13.14 5.09 16.72
N THR A 130 11.87 5.36 17.02
CA THR A 130 10.93 4.34 17.50
C THR A 130 9.84 3.99 16.50
N VAL A 131 9.55 4.88 15.54
CA VAL A 131 8.48 4.72 14.55
C VAL A 131 9.06 4.23 13.22
N PRO A 132 8.40 3.29 12.50
CA PRO A 132 8.85 2.86 11.18
C PRO A 132 8.95 4.00 10.16
N LYS A 133 9.93 3.92 9.25
CA LYS A 133 10.20 4.96 8.24
C LYS A 133 8.99 5.31 7.39
N GLU A 134 8.19 4.32 6.99
CA GLU A 134 6.97 4.49 6.19
C GLU A 134 5.96 5.44 6.87
N VAL A 135 5.76 5.29 8.18
CA VAL A 135 4.84 6.15 8.96
C VAL A 135 5.43 7.55 9.14
N LEU A 136 6.75 7.67 9.30
CA LEU A 136 7.45 8.96 9.42
C LEU A 136 7.37 9.79 8.13
N GLU A 137 7.47 9.16 6.96
CA GLU A 137 7.32 9.85 5.67
C GLU A 137 5.91 10.43 5.50
N ILE A 138 4.87 9.66 5.85
CA ILE A 138 3.48 10.13 5.84
C ILE A 138 3.26 11.26 6.86
N LEU A 139 3.83 11.12 8.06
CA LEU A 139 3.78 12.15 9.10
C LEU A 139 4.44 13.45 8.64
N ALA A 140 5.57 13.37 7.93
CA ALA A 140 6.25 14.54 7.37
C ALA A 140 5.37 15.27 6.34
N GLU A 141 4.65 14.53 5.48
CA GLU A 141 3.67 15.14 4.56
C GLU A 141 2.55 15.87 5.34
N MET A 142 2.01 15.25 6.40
CA MET A 142 0.96 15.87 7.23
C MET A 142 1.45 17.13 7.96
N VAL A 143 2.67 17.12 8.50
CA VAL A 143 3.28 18.26 9.18
C VAL A 143 3.59 19.40 8.20
N ALA A 144 4.06 19.10 6.99
CA ALA A 144 4.32 20.11 5.96
C ALA A 144 3.05 20.86 5.52
N MET A 145 1.89 20.19 5.57
CA MET A 145 0.59 20.82 5.29
C MET A 145 0.07 21.70 6.44
N ASP A 146 0.73 21.67 7.60
CA ASP A 146 0.28 22.38 8.78
C ASP A 146 1.26 23.47 9.22
N ALA A 147 0.96 24.71 8.84
CA ALA A 147 1.79 25.89 9.10
C ALA A 147 2.02 26.18 10.61
N GLY A 148 1.25 25.56 11.51
CA GLY A 148 1.41 25.66 12.96
C GLY A 148 2.47 24.72 13.56
N LEU A 149 3.03 23.78 12.78
CA LEU A 149 4.07 22.83 13.20
C LEU A 149 5.31 22.98 12.30
N GLN A 150 5.99 24.12 12.37
CA GLN A 150 7.21 24.36 11.58
C GLN A 150 8.42 23.60 12.14
N LEU A 151 8.48 22.29 11.90
CA LEU A 151 9.62 21.41 12.23
C LEU A 151 10.62 21.41 11.07
N GLY A 152 11.32 22.53 10.88
CA GLY A 152 12.14 22.80 9.68
C GLY A 152 13.18 21.74 9.29
N SER A 153 13.76 20.98 10.24
CA SER A 153 14.73 19.92 9.90
C SER A 153 14.06 18.62 9.43
N PHE A 154 12.89 18.30 9.98
CA PHE A 154 12.18 17.03 9.72
C PHE A 154 11.51 17.01 8.34
N THR A 155 11.04 18.16 7.87
CA THR A 155 10.35 18.30 6.57
C THR A 155 11.32 18.47 5.38
N ALA A 156 12.57 18.85 5.65
CA ALA A 156 13.59 19.05 4.63
C ALA A 156 14.23 17.74 4.14
N GLU A 157 14.29 16.71 5.01
CA GLU A 157 14.92 15.43 4.68
C GLU A 157 14.01 14.49 3.88
N SER A 158 12.67 14.62 4.01
CA SER A 158 11.70 13.82 3.25
C SER A 158 11.35 14.39 1.86
N SER A 159 11.77 15.63 1.55
CA SER A 159 11.47 16.31 0.28
C SER A 159 12.59 16.20 -0.77
N GLY A 160 13.60 15.36 -0.53
CA GLY A 160 14.61 15.01 -1.53
C GLY A 160 14.03 14.09 -2.61
N PRO A 161 14.06 14.45 -3.91
CA PRO A 161 13.70 13.52 -4.95
C PRO A 161 14.76 12.42 -4.99
N GLU A 162 14.39 11.20 -4.60
CA GLU A 162 15.20 10.01 -4.85
C GLU A 162 15.30 9.79 -6.37
N SER A 163 16.27 10.45 -7.00
CA SER A 163 16.74 10.09 -8.33
C SER A 163 17.50 8.77 -8.22
N HIS A 164 16.78 7.66 -8.27
CA HIS A 164 17.36 6.33 -8.41
C HIS A 164 17.95 6.21 -9.83
N GLY A 165 19.15 6.79 -10.02
CA GLY A 165 19.98 6.61 -11.20
C GLY A 165 20.60 5.21 -11.15
N VAL A 166 20.20 4.37 -12.10
CA VAL A 166 20.81 3.08 -12.36
C VAL A 166 21.99 3.34 -13.29
N GLU A 167 23.22 3.12 -12.82
CA GLU A 167 24.38 2.81 -13.67
C GLU A 167 24.82 1.36 -13.42
#